data_AF-A0A4R1W7A3-F1
#
_entry.id   AF-A0A4R1W7A3-F1
#
_cell.length_a   1.000
_cell.length_b   1.000
_cell.length_c   1.000
_cell.angle_alpha   90.00
_cell.angle_beta   90.00
_cell.angle_gamma   90.00
#
_symmetry.space_group_name_H-M   'P 1'
#
loop_
_entity.id
_entity.type
_entity.pdbx_description
1 polymer ?
#
loop_
_entity_poly.entity_id
_entity_poly.type
_entity_poly.pdbx_seq_one_letter_code
_entity_poly.pdbx_strand_id
1 'polypeptide(L)'
;MDYMDNAQVPDAVTIDGMSENQFRTAIEAMLREGRADEAARRIKDELVFLCGEGLPLPARFRFIASQDVIVTGWDRLIRRIAELDRPGDPVTAIAMDICPAIAAASADPGRPFYETAYYTDRAWPFSTAGRSRLAQAFAMPEVPWQGAFEDNDDTLGVTGLEDLHAVIAAMRKLCTAGMATAEEQRACTVGACHLAVLTHQALRDKAMAEGLPRPMAVLVGGHGGYPAFEAAALAAVTDERWPEGAPDGQAAAPAPSPFPAPSFPAPPFPAPPLAADAPDGGPPPRSAAPGDDAEAWHLPPPGIHVTGTQLRRQLVTRESIAALENEAAPSLLQTLANRLLTPFLRKK
;
A
#
# COMPACT_ATOMS: atom_id res chain seq x y z
N MET A 1 41.62 11.59 -37.47
CA MET A 1 40.57 10.68 -37.99
C MET A 1 39.62 10.52 -36.82
N ASP A 2 38.81 11.56 -36.61
CA ASP A 2 37.94 11.69 -35.44
C ASP A 2 36.71 10.82 -35.69
N TYR A 3 36.66 9.69 -34.99
CA TYR A 3 35.54 8.78 -35.04
C TYR A 3 34.51 9.23 -34.01
N MET A 4 33.30 9.43 -34.51
CA MET A 4 32.17 10.07 -33.85
C MET A 4 31.79 9.42 -32.53
N ASP A 5 31.87 10.22 -31.47
CA ASP A 5 31.09 10.04 -30.26
C ASP A 5 29.77 10.81 -30.45
N ASN A 6 28.71 10.10 -30.81
CA ASN A 6 27.34 10.58 -30.74
C ASN A 6 26.48 9.36 -30.38
N ALA A 7 26.71 8.83 -29.19
CA ALA A 7 25.67 8.07 -28.50
C ALA A 7 24.50 9.03 -28.29
N GLN A 8 23.49 8.90 -29.15
CA GLN A 8 22.23 9.61 -29.04
C GLN A 8 21.63 9.24 -27.69
N VAL A 9 21.72 10.15 -26.72
CA VAL A 9 21.02 10.02 -25.44
C VAL A 9 19.56 9.79 -25.79
N PRO A 10 18.90 8.73 -25.29
CA PRO A 10 17.50 8.49 -25.59
C PRO A 10 16.71 9.76 -25.29
N ASP A 11 16.01 10.30 -26.28
CA ASP A 11 15.29 11.56 -26.19
C ASP A 11 14.43 11.54 -24.93
N ALA A 12 14.78 12.39 -23.96
CA ALA A 12 14.05 12.48 -22.71
C ALA A 12 12.60 12.87 -23.00
N VAL A 13 11.65 12.05 -22.57
CA VAL A 13 10.22 12.30 -22.76
C VAL A 13 9.85 13.62 -22.10
N THR A 14 9.20 14.50 -22.88
CA THR A 14 8.68 15.78 -22.40
C THR A 14 7.16 15.77 -22.36
N ILE A 15 6.60 16.35 -21.31
CA ILE A 15 5.16 16.44 -21.04
C ILE A 15 4.88 17.86 -20.58
N ASP A 16 4.05 18.61 -21.32
CA ASP A 16 3.81 20.03 -21.02
C ASP A 16 5.12 20.84 -20.87
N GLY A 17 6.11 20.56 -21.73
CA GLY A 17 7.43 21.20 -21.70
C GLY A 17 8.34 20.83 -20.51
N MET A 18 7.92 19.90 -19.65
CA MET A 18 8.70 19.39 -18.51
C MET A 18 9.22 17.98 -18.78
N SER A 19 10.24 17.55 -18.05
CA SER A 19 10.59 16.12 -18.02
C SER A 19 9.50 15.29 -17.33
N GLU A 20 9.44 14.00 -17.64
CA GLU A 20 8.53 13.03 -17.02
C GLU A 20 8.48 13.16 -15.48
N ASN A 21 9.65 13.18 -14.84
CA ASN A 21 9.75 13.25 -13.38
C ASN A 21 9.23 14.58 -12.84
N GLN A 22 9.52 15.70 -13.51
CA GLN A 22 9.00 17.02 -13.12
C GLN A 22 7.48 17.09 -13.23
N PHE A 23 6.91 16.54 -14.31
CA PHE A 23 5.46 16.46 -14.48
C PHE A 23 4.82 15.63 -13.36
N ARG A 24 5.36 14.43 -13.10
CA ARG A 24 4.90 13.53 -12.03
C ARG A 24 4.93 14.22 -10.66
N THR A 25 6.06 14.83 -10.30
CA THR A 25 6.20 15.57 -9.03
C THR A 25 5.23 16.74 -8.94
N ALA A 26 4.96 17.45 -10.05
CA ALA A 26 3.99 18.54 -10.05
C ALA A 26 2.56 18.05 -9.80
N ILE A 27 2.16 16.91 -10.39
CA ILE A 27 0.86 16.28 -10.12
C ILE A 27 0.77 15.83 -8.66
N GLU A 28 1.80 15.17 -8.13
CA GLU A 28 1.84 14.72 -6.74
C GLU A 28 1.74 15.89 -5.76
N ALA A 29 2.45 16.99 -6.02
CA ALA A 29 2.37 18.21 -5.22
C ALA A 29 0.93 18.76 -5.16
N MET A 30 0.22 18.79 -6.30
CA MET A 30 -1.19 19.18 -6.32
C MET A 30 -2.06 18.25 -5.48
N LEU A 31 -1.82 16.93 -5.50
CA LEU A 31 -2.55 15.99 -4.66
C LEU A 31 -2.30 16.25 -3.17
N ARG A 32 -1.05 16.44 -2.77
CA ARG A 32 -0.66 16.76 -1.39
C ARG A 32 -1.31 18.06 -0.90
N GLU A 33 -1.40 19.07 -1.76
CA GLU A 33 -2.07 20.35 -1.52
C GLU A 33 -3.61 20.26 -1.56
N GLY A 34 -4.19 19.10 -1.86
CA GLY A 34 -5.65 18.92 -1.93
C GLY A 34 -6.28 19.47 -3.21
N ARG A 35 -5.46 19.78 -4.22
CA ARG A 35 -5.84 20.32 -5.53
C ARG A 35 -6.04 19.18 -6.55
N ALA A 36 -6.68 18.08 -6.13
CA ALA A 36 -6.87 16.90 -6.99
C ALA A 36 -7.68 17.21 -8.26
N ASP A 37 -8.67 18.11 -8.17
CA ASP A 37 -9.47 18.50 -9.34
C ASP A 37 -8.66 19.34 -10.34
N GLU A 38 -7.69 20.13 -9.88
CA GLU A 38 -6.77 20.84 -10.76
C GLU A 38 -5.76 19.90 -11.40
N ALA A 39 -5.22 18.94 -10.66
CA ALA A 39 -4.39 17.88 -11.20
C ALA A 39 -5.12 17.11 -12.30
N ALA A 40 -6.40 16.76 -12.08
CA ALA A 40 -7.23 16.09 -13.06
C ALA A 40 -7.42 16.92 -14.34
N ARG A 41 -7.69 18.23 -14.22
CA ARG A 41 -7.81 19.14 -15.37
C ARG A 41 -6.51 19.22 -16.17
N ARG A 42 -5.37 19.44 -15.49
CA ARG A 42 -4.06 19.50 -16.14
C ARG A 42 -3.72 18.22 -16.91
N ILE A 43 -4.00 17.06 -16.30
CA ILE A 43 -3.81 15.78 -16.97
C ILE A 43 -4.75 15.64 -18.17
N LYS A 44 -6.01 16.08 -18.05
CA LYS A 44 -6.97 16.03 -19.16
C LYS A 44 -6.53 16.87 -20.35
N ASP A 45 -5.87 18.02 -20.14
CA ASP A 45 -5.33 18.83 -21.22
C ASP A 45 -4.26 18.05 -22.02
N GLU A 46 -3.41 17.28 -21.35
CA GLU A 46 -2.44 16.40 -22.01
C GLU A 46 -3.11 15.21 -22.74
N LEU A 47 -4.14 14.62 -22.12
CA LEU A 47 -4.87 13.47 -22.69
C LEU A 47 -5.57 13.80 -24.01
N VAL A 48 -5.87 15.07 -24.31
CA VAL A 48 -6.44 15.49 -25.60
C VAL A 48 -5.57 15.04 -26.77
N PHE A 49 -4.25 15.00 -26.59
CA PHE A 49 -3.29 14.65 -27.63
C PHE A 49 -2.90 13.17 -27.65
N LEU A 50 -3.33 12.40 -26.66
CA LEU A 50 -2.88 11.02 -26.44
C LEU A 50 -4.00 10.00 -26.60
N CYS A 51 -5.26 10.45 -26.67
CA CYS A 51 -6.45 9.59 -26.67
C CYS A 51 -7.23 9.66 -27.99
N GLY A 52 -7.52 8.51 -28.59
CA GLY A 52 -8.36 8.44 -29.79
C GLY A 52 -7.99 7.30 -30.71
N GLU A 53 -8.63 7.25 -31.88
CA GLU A 53 -8.28 6.31 -32.93
C GLU A 53 -6.86 6.59 -33.44
N GLY A 54 -6.02 5.54 -33.49
CA GLY A 54 -4.64 5.65 -33.93
C GLY A 54 -3.68 6.30 -32.93
N LEU A 55 -4.15 6.69 -31.74
CA LEU A 55 -3.32 7.23 -30.66
C LEU A 55 -3.02 6.18 -29.58
N PRO A 56 -1.98 6.37 -28.74
CA PRO A 56 -1.54 5.33 -27.81
C PRO A 56 -2.57 4.96 -26.73
N LEU A 57 -3.45 5.88 -26.32
CA LEU A 57 -4.47 5.62 -25.31
C LEU A 57 -5.87 5.53 -25.94
N PRO A 58 -6.75 4.66 -25.38
CA PRO A 58 -8.13 4.61 -25.82
C PRO A 58 -8.87 5.90 -25.46
N ALA A 59 -9.88 6.26 -26.28
CA ALA A 59 -10.69 7.45 -26.10
C ALA A 59 -11.30 7.59 -24.69
N ARG A 60 -11.54 6.46 -23.99
CA ARG A 60 -12.11 6.45 -22.64
C ARG A 60 -11.30 7.24 -21.61
N PHE A 61 -9.97 7.29 -21.72
CA PHE A 61 -9.12 8.11 -20.83
C PHE A 61 -9.53 9.59 -20.84
N ARG A 62 -10.02 10.10 -21.99
CA ARG A 62 -10.45 11.49 -22.13
C ARG A 62 -11.76 11.78 -21.40
N PHE A 63 -12.66 10.81 -21.33
CA PHE A 63 -14.04 11.03 -20.91
C PHE A 63 -14.32 10.59 -19.48
N ILE A 64 -13.57 9.61 -18.96
CA ILE A 64 -13.76 9.14 -17.60
C ILE A 64 -13.55 10.26 -16.57
N ALA A 65 -14.33 10.23 -15.50
CA ALA A 65 -14.26 11.14 -14.37
C ALA A 65 -14.38 10.37 -13.04
N SER A 66 -14.11 11.03 -11.92
CA SER A 66 -14.15 10.38 -10.59
C SER A 66 -15.52 9.78 -10.26
N GLN A 67 -16.60 10.39 -10.75
CA GLN A 67 -17.97 9.89 -10.62
C GLN A 67 -18.23 8.54 -11.31
N ASP A 68 -17.41 8.16 -12.28
CA ASP A 68 -17.49 6.86 -12.96
C ASP A 68 -16.71 5.76 -12.19
N VAL A 69 -16.03 6.15 -11.11
CA VAL A 69 -15.18 5.29 -10.29
C VAL A 69 -15.90 4.99 -8.99
N ILE A 70 -16.10 3.70 -8.72
CA ILE A 70 -16.87 3.26 -7.56
C ILE A 70 -15.92 2.67 -6.53
N VAL A 71 -15.86 3.32 -5.37
CA VAL A 71 -15.22 2.77 -4.16
C VAL A 71 -16.16 1.77 -3.50
N THR A 72 -15.71 0.52 -3.36
CA THR A 72 -16.44 -0.58 -2.75
C THR A 72 -15.89 -0.92 -1.37
N GLY A 73 -16.67 -1.67 -0.57
CA GLY A 73 -16.22 -2.13 0.75
C GLY A 73 -16.37 -1.14 1.90
N TRP A 74 -17.01 0.02 1.68
CA TRP A 74 -17.13 1.07 2.70
C TRP A 74 -17.80 0.58 4.01
N ASP A 75 -18.90 -0.17 3.94
CA ASP A 75 -19.54 -0.72 5.16
C ASP A 75 -18.67 -1.75 5.89
N ARG A 76 -17.80 -2.46 5.16
CA ARG A 76 -16.82 -3.38 5.75
C ARG A 76 -15.70 -2.57 6.41
N LEU A 77 -15.26 -1.48 5.81
CA LEU A 77 -14.28 -0.54 6.39
C LEU A 77 -14.76 -0.01 7.73
N ILE A 78 -15.98 0.51 7.81
CA ILE A 78 -16.53 1.08 9.05
C ILE A 78 -16.57 0.02 10.17
N ARG A 79 -17.00 -1.21 9.84
CA ARG A 79 -16.98 -2.32 10.79
C ARG A 79 -15.56 -2.69 11.21
N ARG A 80 -14.62 -2.75 10.26
CA ARG A 80 -13.23 -3.09 10.54
C ARG A 80 -12.56 -2.06 11.45
N ILE A 81 -12.82 -0.77 11.24
CA ILE A 81 -12.38 0.30 12.14
C ILE A 81 -12.89 0.04 13.56
N ALA A 82 -14.18 -0.26 13.73
CA ALA A 82 -14.76 -0.53 15.04
C ALA A 82 -14.19 -1.79 15.73
N GLU A 83 -13.80 -2.81 14.96
CA GLU A 83 -13.13 -4.01 15.48
C GLU A 83 -11.71 -3.73 15.96
N LEU A 84 -10.99 -2.83 15.27
CA LEU A 84 -9.60 -2.49 15.56
C LEU A 84 -9.47 -1.43 16.66
N ASP A 85 -10.52 -0.63 16.89
CA ASP A 85 -10.52 0.43 17.89
C ASP A 85 -10.25 -0.09 19.30
N ARG A 86 -9.35 0.61 20.00
CA ARG A 86 -9.07 0.38 21.43
C ARG A 86 -9.40 1.64 22.23
N PRO A 87 -9.93 1.50 23.46
CA PRO A 87 -10.14 2.65 24.34
C PRO A 87 -8.84 3.45 24.54
N GLY A 88 -8.88 4.75 24.22
CA GLY A 88 -7.72 5.65 24.30
C GLY A 88 -6.75 5.57 23.13
N ASP A 89 -6.98 4.66 22.18
CA ASP A 89 -6.12 4.44 21.02
C ASP A 89 -6.94 3.97 19.81
N PRO A 90 -7.86 4.83 19.32
CA PRO A 90 -8.70 4.50 18.18
C PRO A 90 -7.89 4.55 16.87
N VAL A 91 -8.42 3.91 15.83
CA VAL A 91 -7.93 4.15 14.46
C VAL A 91 -8.28 5.60 14.08
N THR A 92 -7.28 6.35 13.61
CA THR A 92 -7.33 7.78 13.29
C THR A 92 -6.91 8.08 11.85
N ALA A 93 -6.35 7.11 11.14
CA ALA A 93 -6.17 7.18 9.70
C ALA A 93 -6.32 5.82 9.01
N ILE A 94 -6.67 5.89 7.73
CA ILE A 94 -6.64 4.76 6.81
C ILE A 94 -5.78 5.12 5.62
N ALA A 95 -5.06 4.16 5.05
CA ALA A 95 -4.40 4.30 3.76
C ALA A 95 -4.95 3.28 2.78
N MET A 96 -5.14 3.70 1.54
CA MET A 96 -5.36 2.80 0.41
C MET A 96 -4.15 2.86 -0.52
N ASP A 97 -3.47 1.73 -0.68
CA ASP A 97 -2.36 1.60 -1.62
C ASP A 97 -2.81 0.93 -2.92
N ILE A 98 -2.42 1.52 -4.04
CA ILE A 98 -2.58 0.93 -5.37
C ILE A 98 -1.40 0.01 -5.66
N CYS A 99 -1.60 -1.29 -5.52
CA CYS A 99 -0.57 -2.30 -5.67
C CYS A 99 -0.53 -2.84 -7.10
N PRO A 100 0.66 -3.11 -7.67
CA PRO A 100 0.77 -3.79 -8.95
C PRO A 100 0.18 -5.19 -8.87
N ALA A 101 -0.48 -5.63 -9.94
CA ALA A 101 -1.12 -6.95 -10.04
C ALA A 101 -0.19 -8.15 -9.75
N ILE A 102 1.13 -7.96 -9.78
CA ILE A 102 2.15 -8.99 -9.48
C ILE A 102 2.31 -9.23 -7.97
N ALA A 103 2.01 -8.24 -7.13
CA ALA A 103 2.13 -8.34 -5.68
C ALA A 103 0.96 -9.13 -5.05
N ALA A 104 -0.22 -9.04 -5.65
CA ALA A 104 -1.32 -9.95 -5.36
C ALA A 104 -1.08 -11.25 -6.11
N ALA A 105 -1.30 -12.41 -5.49
CA ALA A 105 -1.42 -13.70 -6.19
C ALA A 105 -2.70 -13.75 -7.07
N SER A 106 -3.05 -12.63 -7.71
CA SER A 106 -4.21 -12.44 -8.58
C SER A 106 -4.00 -13.20 -9.87
N ALA A 107 -4.94 -14.08 -10.19
CA ALA A 107 -4.97 -14.83 -11.44
C ALA A 107 -5.27 -13.95 -12.68
N ASP A 108 -5.60 -12.66 -12.49
CA ASP A 108 -5.96 -11.73 -13.57
C ASP A 108 -4.91 -10.64 -13.77
N PRO A 109 -3.98 -10.81 -14.74
CA PRO A 109 -2.92 -9.85 -15.03
C PRO A 109 -3.51 -8.60 -15.68
N GLY A 110 -3.80 -7.58 -14.88
CA GLY A 110 -4.29 -6.28 -15.36
C GLY A 110 -5.20 -5.56 -14.38
N ARG A 111 -5.80 -6.31 -13.45
CA ARG A 111 -6.62 -5.74 -12.39
C ARG A 111 -5.75 -5.21 -11.25
N PRO A 112 -5.89 -3.93 -10.84
CA PRO A 112 -5.16 -3.42 -9.69
C PRO A 112 -5.62 -4.15 -8.42
N PHE A 113 -4.67 -4.39 -7.51
CA PHE A 113 -4.96 -4.81 -6.16
C PHE A 113 -4.91 -3.57 -5.25
N TYR A 114 -5.84 -3.49 -4.30
CA TYR A 114 -5.89 -2.40 -3.34
C TYR A 114 -5.66 -2.97 -1.95
N GLU A 115 -4.71 -2.38 -1.24
CA GLU A 115 -4.43 -2.72 0.15
C GLU A 115 -4.95 -1.59 1.04
N THR A 116 -5.62 -1.95 2.14
CA THR A 116 -6.14 -1.02 3.13
C THR A 116 -5.34 -1.19 4.42
N ALA A 117 -4.64 -0.14 4.84
CA ALA A 117 -3.90 -0.11 6.09
C ALA A 117 -4.58 0.80 7.12
N TYR A 118 -4.54 0.42 8.40
CA TYR A 118 -5.18 1.15 9.49
C TYR A 118 -4.14 1.69 10.46
N TYR A 119 -4.25 2.96 10.84
CA TYR A 119 -3.29 3.64 11.70
C TYR A 119 -3.96 4.28 12.91
N THR A 120 -3.26 4.25 14.03
CA THR A 120 -3.54 5.02 15.24
C THR A 120 -2.60 6.23 15.32
N ASP A 121 -2.78 7.07 16.33
CA ASP A 121 -1.89 8.22 16.57
C ASP A 121 -0.52 7.85 17.18
N ARG A 122 -0.25 6.56 17.42
CA ARG A 122 0.99 6.10 18.08
C ARG A 122 2.25 6.46 17.31
N ALA A 123 2.23 6.23 16.00
CA ALA A 123 3.36 6.51 15.13
C ALA A 123 3.37 7.98 14.69
N TRP A 124 2.19 8.57 14.48
CA TRP A 124 2.05 9.95 14.03
C TRP A 124 0.65 10.49 14.32
N PRO A 125 0.48 11.76 14.72
CA PRO A 125 -0.78 12.29 15.24
C PRO A 125 -1.82 12.63 14.15
N PHE A 126 -2.32 11.61 13.45
CA PHE A 126 -3.28 11.76 12.35
C PHE A 126 -4.56 12.48 12.75
N SER A 127 -5.11 12.20 13.95
CA SER A 127 -6.40 12.77 14.38
C SER A 127 -6.40 14.29 14.50
N THR A 128 -5.23 14.90 14.65
CA THR A 128 -5.05 16.35 14.81
C THR A 128 -4.35 17.00 13.63
N ALA A 129 -3.94 16.20 12.64
CA ALA A 129 -3.19 16.70 11.51
C ALA A 129 -4.10 17.31 10.45
N GLY A 130 -3.78 18.56 10.11
CA GLY A 130 -4.24 19.21 8.89
C GLY A 130 -3.49 18.72 7.65
N ARG A 131 -3.97 19.16 6.48
CA ARG A 131 -3.40 18.78 5.18
C ARG A 131 -1.97 19.26 5.01
N SER A 132 -1.69 20.48 5.47
CA SER A 132 -0.33 21.05 5.44
C SER A 132 0.70 20.16 6.17
N ARG A 133 0.35 19.65 7.36
CA ARG A 133 1.20 18.77 8.17
C ARG A 133 1.39 17.39 7.52
N LEU A 134 0.32 16.82 6.95
CA LEU A 134 0.40 15.58 6.18
C LEU A 134 1.33 15.74 4.97
N ALA A 135 1.18 16.82 4.21
CA ALA A 135 2.02 17.10 3.05
C ALA A 135 3.50 17.26 3.42
N GLN A 136 3.80 17.92 4.55
CA GLN A 136 5.16 18.03 5.08
C GLN A 136 5.72 16.66 5.47
N ALA A 137 4.92 15.82 6.13
CA ALA A 137 5.35 14.46 6.50
C ALA A 137 5.64 13.59 5.27
N PHE A 138 4.85 13.68 4.19
CA PHE A 138 5.14 13.02 2.91
C PHE A 138 6.37 13.57 2.17
N ALA A 139 6.89 14.74 2.56
CA ALA A 139 8.12 15.30 2.00
C ALA A 139 9.37 14.86 2.78
N MET A 140 9.20 14.15 3.90
CA MET A 140 10.33 13.61 4.66
C MET A 140 11.00 12.44 3.94
N PRO A 141 12.31 12.20 4.15
CA PRO A 141 13.00 11.04 3.59
C PRO A 141 12.40 9.70 4.05
N GLU A 142 11.87 9.66 5.26
CA GLU A 142 11.16 8.53 5.85
C GLU A 142 9.83 9.03 6.38
N VAL A 143 8.73 8.43 5.89
CA VAL A 143 7.39 8.78 6.35
C VAL A 143 7.19 8.19 7.75
N PRO A 144 6.84 8.98 8.78
CA PRO A 144 6.89 8.54 10.18
C PRO A 144 6.05 7.30 10.52
N TRP A 145 4.98 7.05 9.76
CA TRP A 145 4.08 5.91 9.96
C TRP A 145 4.37 4.73 9.04
N GLN A 146 5.46 4.75 8.27
CA GLN A 146 5.79 3.67 7.35
C GLN A 146 6.01 2.35 8.10
N GLY A 147 5.21 1.34 7.77
CA GLY A 147 5.23 0.02 8.43
C GLY A 147 4.68 0.00 9.85
N ALA A 148 4.08 1.09 10.32
CA ALA A 148 3.50 1.22 11.66
C ALA A 148 1.96 1.18 11.65
N PHE A 149 1.38 0.40 10.72
CA PHE A 149 -0.06 0.13 10.72
C PHE A 149 -0.41 -0.88 11.81
N GLU A 150 -1.60 -0.74 12.41
CA GLU A 150 -2.11 -1.72 13.38
C GLU A 150 -2.56 -3.00 12.68
N ASP A 151 -3.05 -2.88 11.45
CA ASP A 151 -3.47 -3.99 10.60
C ASP A 151 -3.48 -3.59 9.11
N ASN A 152 -3.50 -4.58 8.23
CA ASN A 152 -3.63 -4.41 6.78
C ASN A 152 -4.48 -5.51 6.14
N ASP A 153 -5.38 -5.13 5.23
CA ASP A 153 -6.28 -6.06 4.54
C ASP A 153 -6.70 -5.57 3.14
N ASP A 154 -7.70 -6.24 2.56
CA ASP A 154 -8.29 -5.95 1.24
C ASP A 154 -9.69 -5.32 1.35
N THR A 155 -9.97 -4.61 2.45
CA THR A 155 -11.34 -4.20 2.78
C THR A 155 -11.92 -3.22 1.77
N LEU A 156 -11.14 -2.25 1.29
CA LEU A 156 -11.58 -1.33 0.24
C LEU A 156 -11.14 -1.80 -1.14
N GLY A 157 -12.01 -1.57 -2.11
CA GLY A 157 -11.70 -1.78 -3.52
C GLY A 157 -12.14 -0.59 -4.36
N VAL A 158 -11.64 -0.54 -5.60
CA VAL A 158 -12.05 0.43 -6.61
C VAL A 158 -12.42 -0.30 -7.89
N THR A 159 -13.53 0.09 -8.50
CA THR A 159 -14.05 -0.49 -9.74
C THR A 159 -14.37 0.61 -10.76
N GLY A 160 -14.42 0.24 -12.04
CA GLY A 160 -14.62 1.16 -13.16
C GLY A 160 -13.32 1.60 -13.83
N LEU A 161 -12.16 1.13 -13.38
CA LEU A 161 -10.83 1.49 -13.92
C LEU A 161 -10.06 0.29 -14.49
N GLU A 162 -10.63 -0.91 -14.46
CA GLU A 162 -9.91 -2.17 -14.70
C GLU A 162 -9.27 -2.27 -16.08
N ASP A 163 -10.03 -1.95 -17.13
CA ASP A 163 -9.56 -1.90 -18.52
C ASP A 163 -8.47 -0.84 -18.73
N LEU A 164 -8.61 0.33 -18.10
CA LEU A 164 -7.61 1.40 -18.20
C LEU A 164 -6.32 1.01 -17.48
N HIS A 165 -6.42 0.38 -16.31
CA HIS A 165 -5.26 -0.19 -15.62
C HIS A 165 -4.58 -1.29 -16.46
N ALA A 166 -5.34 -2.14 -17.15
CA ALA A 166 -4.78 -3.15 -18.04
C ALA A 166 -4.00 -2.53 -19.21
N VAL A 167 -4.53 -1.45 -19.81
CA VAL A 167 -3.82 -0.69 -20.86
C VAL A 167 -2.51 -0.12 -20.35
N ILE A 168 -2.52 0.56 -19.19
CA ILE A 168 -1.30 1.12 -18.60
C ILE A 168 -0.32 0.03 -18.20
N ALA A 169 -0.80 -1.10 -17.66
CA ALA A 169 0.07 -2.22 -17.31
C ALA A 169 0.77 -2.81 -18.55
N ALA A 170 0.06 -2.96 -19.67
CA ALA A 170 0.64 -3.41 -20.94
C ALA A 170 1.67 -2.40 -21.48
N MET A 171 1.33 -1.12 -21.48
CA MET A 171 2.23 -0.06 -21.94
C MET A 171 3.48 0.05 -21.07
N ARG A 172 3.34 -0.06 -19.74
CA ARG A 172 4.48 -0.12 -18.81
C ARG A 172 5.43 -1.27 -19.10
N LYS A 173 4.92 -2.45 -19.50
CA LYS A 173 5.79 -3.57 -19.91
C LYS A 173 6.64 -3.19 -21.12
N LEU A 174 6.08 -2.49 -22.09
CA LEU A 174 6.83 -1.97 -23.25
C LEU A 174 7.87 -0.93 -22.84
N CYS A 175 7.52 0.00 -21.95
CA CYS A 175 8.45 1.00 -21.43
C CYS A 175 9.63 0.35 -20.70
N THR A 176 9.36 -0.58 -19.77
CA THR A 176 10.40 -1.31 -19.02
C THR A 176 11.30 -2.15 -19.92
N ALA A 177 10.74 -2.70 -21.01
CA ALA A 177 11.50 -3.45 -22.01
C ALA A 177 12.32 -2.55 -22.97
N GLY A 178 12.21 -1.21 -22.86
CA GLY A 178 12.85 -0.28 -23.80
C GLY A 178 12.26 -0.34 -25.22
N MET A 179 11.05 -0.87 -25.36
CA MET A 179 10.37 -1.08 -26.65
C MET A 179 9.33 -0.02 -26.97
N ALA A 180 8.95 0.80 -25.98
CA ALA A 180 7.98 1.88 -26.17
C ALA A 180 8.61 3.08 -26.88
N THR A 181 7.87 3.64 -27.84
CA THR A 181 8.15 4.96 -28.44
C THR A 181 8.06 6.08 -27.41
N ALA A 182 8.63 7.25 -27.70
CA ALA A 182 8.55 8.41 -26.80
C ALA A 182 7.09 8.84 -26.53
N GLU A 183 6.21 8.71 -27.52
CA GLU A 183 4.79 9.02 -27.37
C GLU A 183 4.06 8.01 -26.47
N GLU A 184 4.38 6.72 -26.59
CA GLU A 184 3.87 5.68 -25.69
C GLU A 184 4.39 5.85 -24.26
N GLN A 185 5.65 6.27 -24.08
CA GLN A 185 6.19 6.57 -22.76
C GLN A 185 5.47 7.78 -22.12
N ARG A 186 5.21 8.83 -22.90
CA ARG A 186 4.38 9.98 -22.48
C ARG A 186 2.97 9.55 -22.12
N ALA A 187 2.31 8.77 -22.97
CA ALA A 187 0.98 8.21 -22.74
C ALA A 187 0.92 7.36 -21.47
N CYS A 188 1.91 6.51 -21.26
CA CYS A 188 2.04 5.68 -20.07
C CYS A 188 2.09 6.54 -18.80
N THR A 189 2.92 7.59 -18.83
CA THR A 189 3.07 8.51 -17.69
C THR A 189 1.78 9.25 -17.39
N VAL A 190 1.22 9.94 -18.38
CA VAL A 190 0.02 10.77 -18.24
C VAL A 190 -1.18 9.90 -17.83
N GLY A 191 -1.35 8.75 -18.48
CA GLY A 191 -2.42 7.81 -18.17
C GLY A 191 -2.30 7.21 -16.77
N ALA A 192 -1.10 6.80 -16.34
CA ALA A 192 -0.90 6.30 -14.97
C ALA A 192 -1.17 7.37 -13.90
N CYS A 193 -0.71 8.61 -14.14
CA CYS A 193 -1.04 9.74 -13.27
C CYS A 193 -2.55 9.97 -13.22
N HIS A 194 -3.25 9.86 -14.36
CA HIS A 194 -4.70 10.03 -14.41
C HIS A 194 -5.44 9.02 -13.51
N LEU A 195 -5.08 7.74 -13.58
CA LEU A 195 -5.72 6.68 -12.79
C LEU A 195 -5.49 6.88 -11.28
N ALA A 196 -4.29 7.30 -10.88
CA ALA A 196 -4.00 7.64 -9.50
C ALA A 196 -4.84 8.83 -9.01
N VAL A 197 -4.94 9.90 -9.81
CA VAL A 197 -5.76 11.08 -9.48
C VAL A 197 -7.25 10.72 -9.39
N LEU A 198 -7.78 9.90 -10.31
CA LEU A 198 -9.17 9.45 -10.27
C LEU A 198 -9.47 8.64 -9.00
N THR A 199 -8.56 7.73 -8.63
CA THR A 199 -8.67 6.94 -7.39
C THR A 199 -8.68 7.86 -6.16
N HIS A 200 -7.78 8.83 -6.13
CA HIS A 200 -7.68 9.82 -5.06
C HIS A 200 -8.94 10.68 -4.93
N GLN A 201 -9.49 11.16 -6.04
CA GLN A 201 -10.76 11.91 -6.07
C GLN A 201 -11.93 11.02 -5.61
N ALA A 202 -12.05 9.80 -6.14
CA ALA A 202 -13.14 8.89 -5.79
C ALA A 202 -13.14 8.54 -4.29
N LEU A 203 -11.96 8.33 -3.69
CA LEU A 203 -11.85 8.03 -2.26
C LEU A 203 -12.17 9.25 -1.38
N ARG A 204 -11.71 10.45 -1.77
CA ARG A 204 -12.10 11.71 -1.14
C ARG A 204 -13.61 11.89 -1.17
N ASP A 205 -14.21 11.77 -2.36
CA ASP A 205 -15.63 12.03 -2.58
C ASP A 205 -16.49 11.01 -1.82
N LYS A 206 -16.09 9.73 -1.81
CA LYS A 206 -16.76 8.68 -1.02
C LYS A 206 -16.68 8.98 0.48
N ALA A 207 -15.51 9.35 0.99
CA ALA A 207 -15.33 9.69 2.40
C ALA A 207 -16.17 10.90 2.83
N MET A 208 -16.28 11.92 1.96
CA MET A 208 -17.12 13.09 2.23
C MET A 208 -18.62 12.78 2.15
N ALA A 209 -19.04 11.90 1.24
CA ALA A 209 -20.46 11.58 1.03
C ALA A 209 -21.02 10.64 2.10
N GLU A 210 -20.27 9.58 2.46
CA GLU A 210 -20.73 8.54 3.40
C GLU A 210 -20.29 8.84 4.85
N GLY A 211 -19.27 9.68 5.02
CA GLY A 211 -18.66 9.97 6.31
C GLY A 211 -17.72 8.88 6.81
N LEU A 212 -16.99 9.23 7.86
CA LEU A 212 -16.14 8.35 8.66
C LEU A 212 -16.64 8.34 10.11
N PRO A 213 -16.29 7.33 10.92
CA PRO A 213 -16.80 7.22 12.30
C PRO A 213 -16.39 8.37 13.22
N ARG A 214 -15.34 9.10 12.83
CA ARG A 214 -14.75 10.25 13.53
C ARG A 214 -13.88 11.05 12.54
N PRO A 215 -13.37 12.23 12.92
CA PRO A 215 -12.33 12.92 12.14
C PRO A 215 -11.12 12.02 11.95
N MET A 216 -10.80 11.70 10.70
CA MET A 216 -9.73 10.77 10.33
C MET A 216 -9.05 11.23 9.04
N ALA A 217 -7.76 10.90 8.89
CA ALA A 217 -7.07 11.07 7.62
C ALA A 217 -7.34 9.87 6.70
N VAL A 218 -7.49 10.15 5.40
CA VAL A 218 -7.61 9.14 4.36
C VAL A 218 -6.45 9.35 3.40
N LEU A 219 -5.50 8.43 3.40
CA LEU A 219 -4.30 8.46 2.60
C LEU A 219 -4.50 7.60 1.35
N VAL A 220 -3.91 8.04 0.24
CA VAL A 220 -3.86 7.28 -1.01
C VAL A 220 -2.41 7.22 -1.45
N GLY A 221 -1.92 5.99 -1.58
CA GLY A 221 -0.53 5.69 -1.88
C GLY A 221 -0.39 4.76 -3.08
N GLY A 222 0.86 4.51 -3.47
CA GLY A 222 1.21 3.50 -4.45
C GLY A 222 2.34 2.61 -3.93
N HIS A 223 2.01 1.41 -3.47
CA HIS A 223 3.03 0.46 -2.99
C HIS A 223 3.69 -0.29 -4.15
N GLY A 224 4.95 0.04 -4.45
CA GLY A 224 5.71 -0.61 -5.54
C GLY A 224 5.10 -0.40 -6.94
N GLY A 225 4.11 0.49 -7.05
CA GLY A 225 3.44 0.89 -8.28
C GLY A 225 4.02 2.19 -8.85
N TYR A 226 3.72 2.47 -10.12
CA TYR A 226 3.97 3.77 -10.74
C TYR A 226 2.62 4.46 -10.89
N PRO A 227 2.47 5.76 -10.58
CA PRO A 227 3.54 6.76 -10.38
C PRO A 227 4.11 6.88 -8.95
N ALA A 228 3.77 5.98 -8.02
CA ALA A 228 4.19 6.04 -6.61
C ALA A 228 3.82 7.37 -5.91
N PHE A 229 2.62 7.88 -6.18
CA PHE A 229 2.10 9.05 -5.47
C PHE A 229 1.73 8.68 -4.05
N GLU A 230 2.08 9.56 -3.11
CA GLU A 230 1.61 9.51 -1.74
C GLU A 230 1.02 10.87 -1.33
N ALA A 231 -0.26 10.86 -1.00
CA ALA A 231 -1.00 12.06 -0.60
C ALA A 231 -2.21 11.73 0.26
N ALA A 232 -2.72 12.74 0.97
CA ALA A 232 -3.97 12.63 1.70
C ALA A 232 -5.16 13.01 0.79
N ALA A 233 -6.06 12.08 0.54
CA ALA A 233 -7.37 12.36 -0.04
C ALA A 233 -8.20 13.24 0.89
N LEU A 234 -8.18 12.93 2.18
CA LEU A 234 -8.85 13.68 3.24
C LEU A 234 -7.90 13.85 4.44
N ALA A 235 -7.90 15.02 5.06
CA ALA A 235 -7.23 15.27 6.33
C ALA A 235 -8.25 15.21 7.49
N ALA A 236 -7.80 14.83 8.69
CA ALA A 236 -8.70 14.73 9.85
C ALA A 236 -9.24 16.11 10.26
N VAL A 237 -8.43 17.16 10.14
CA VAL A 237 -8.78 18.53 10.51
C VAL A 237 -8.62 19.46 9.31
N THR A 238 -9.48 20.46 9.17
CA THR A 238 -9.27 21.57 8.23
C THR A 238 -8.16 22.48 8.76
N ASP A 239 -7.29 23.02 7.90
CA ASP A 239 -6.10 23.81 8.29
C ASP A 239 -6.40 25.15 9.03
N GLU A 240 -7.62 25.38 9.52
CA GLU A 240 -8.02 26.66 10.12
C GLU A 240 -7.41 26.95 11.50
N ARG A 241 -6.71 26.01 12.15
CA ARG A 241 -6.13 26.27 13.48
C ARG A 241 -5.08 25.25 13.91
N TRP A 242 -3.83 25.45 13.51
CA TRP A 242 -2.70 24.89 14.25
C TRP A 242 -1.80 26.04 14.72
N PRO A 243 -1.55 26.20 16.04
CA PRO A 243 -0.62 27.20 16.51
C PRO A 243 0.80 26.85 16.03
N GLU A 244 1.44 27.77 15.31
CA GLU A 244 2.87 27.69 15.00
C GLU A 244 3.65 27.44 16.30
N GLY A 245 4.38 26.33 16.38
CA GLY A 245 5.24 25.99 17.51
C GLY A 245 4.80 24.82 18.41
N ALA A 246 3.76 24.06 18.05
CA ALA A 246 3.54 22.77 18.72
C ALA A 246 4.70 21.82 18.40
N PRO A 247 5.31 21.15 19.40
CA PRO A 247 6.52 20.37 19.21
C PRO A 247 6.32 19.25 18.17
N ASP A 248 7.25 19.19 17.22
CA ASP A 248 7.39 18.07 16.29
C ASP A 248 7.75 16.81 17.09
N GLY A 249 6.87 15.80 17.04
CA GLY A 249 7.28 14.42 17.32
C GLY A 249 7.28 13.94 18.78
N GLN A 250 6.41 14.43 19.65
CA GLN A 250 6.04 13.64 20.85
C GLN A 250 4.59 13.17 20.73
N ALA A 251 4.40 11.85 20.84
CA ALA A 251 3.09 11.23 21.02
C ALA A 251 2.31 12.07 22.04
N ALA A 252 1.21 12.67 21.60
CA ALA A 252 0.43 13.55 22.44
C ALA A 252 -0.06 12.74 23.65
N ALA A 253 0.30 13.18 24.86
CA ALA A 253 -0.39 12.74 26.06
C ALA A 253 -1.90 13.03 25.85
N PRO A 254 -2.79 12.11 26.26
CA PRO A 254 -4.21 12.24 25.96
C PRO A 254 -4.74 13.57 26.48
N ALA A 255 -5.32 14.37 25.60
CA ALA A 255 -6.01 15.59 25.99
C ALA A 255 -7.13 15.24 26.98
N PRO A 256 -7.31 16.00 28.08
CA PRO A 256 -8.43 15.79 28.97
C PRO A 256 -9.72 15.99 28.19
N SER A 257 -10.57 14.96 28.15
CA SER A 257 -11.88 15.04 27.50
C SER A 257 -12.71 16.15 28.15
N PRO A 258 -13.31 17.07 27.37
CA PRO A 258 -14.23 18.08 27.90
C PRO A 258 -15.59 17.50 28.32
N PHE A 259 -15.80 16.20 28.12
CA PHE A 259 -17.01 15.50 28.52
C PHE A 259 -16.72 14.63 29.75
N PRO A 260 -17.47 14.81 30.86
CA PRO A 260 -17.38 13.89 31.99
C PRO A 260 -17.81 12.49 31.52
N ALA A 261 -16.99 11.48 31.82
CA ALA A 261 -17.34 10.10 31.58
C ALA A 261 -18.69 9.79 32.23
N PRO A 262 -19.64 9.13 31.53
CA PRO A 262 -20.87 8.69 32.17
C PRO A 262 -20.52 7.76 33.34
N SER A 263 -20.89 8.20 34.55
CA SER A 263 -20.77 7.40 35.76
C SER A 263 -21.80 6.29 35.71
N PHE A 264 -21.41 5.11 35.25
CA PHE A 264 -22.25 3.93 35.38
C PHE A 264 -22.25 3.49 36.86
N PRO A 265 -23.42 3.33 37.51
CA PRO A 265 -23.48 2.73 38.82
C PRO A 265 -22.95 1.30 38.74
N ALA A 266 -22.00 0.97 39.62
CA ALA A 266 -21.45 -0.37 39.74
C ALA A 266 -22.58 -1.42 39.94
N PRO A 267 -22.53 -2.57 39.28
CA PRO A 267 -23.48 -3.64 39.52
C PRO A 267 -23.37 -4.16 40.96
N PRO A 268 -24.49 -4.40 41.66
CA PRO A 268 -24.50 -4.83 43.05
C PRO A 268 -24.33 -6.35 43.15
N PHE A 269 -23.16 -6.88 42.84
CA PHE A 269 -22.85 -8.28 43.14
C PHE A 269 -21.42 -8.42 43.67
N PRO A 270 -21.23 -8.95 44.89
CA PRO A 270 -19.89 -9.25 45.39
C PRO A 270 -19.31 -10.45 44.61
N ALA A 271 -18.13 -10.25 44.04
CA ALA A 271 -17.33 -11.34 43.48
C ALA A 271 -16.94 -12.33 44.60
N PRO A 272 -17.00 -13.65 44.37
CA PRO A 272 -16.56 -14.64 45.36
C PRO A 272 -15.03 -14.60 45.52
N PRO A 273 -14.51 -14.90 46.72
CA PRO A 273 -13.07 -14.92 46.96
C PRO A 273 -12.41 -16.09 46.23
N LEU A 274 -11.41 -15.79 45.39
CA LEU A 274 -10.47 -16.76 44.85
C LEU A 274 -9.60 -17.28 46.01
N ALA A 275 -9.86 -18.52 46.41
CA ALA A 275 -9.05 -19.25 47.37
C ALA A 275 -7.69 -19.60 46.76
N ALA A 276 -6.64 -19.19 47.46
CA ALA A 276 -5.31 -19.78 47.36
C ALA A 276 -5.27 -21.05 48.21
N ASP A 277 -4.86 -22.19 47.63
CA ASP A 277 -3.80 -23.05 48.16
C ASP A 277 -3.70 -24.42 47.43
N ALA A 278 -2.45 -24.72 47.03
CA ALA A 278 -1.77 -26.03 46.96
C ALA A 278 -2.12 -27.06 45.85
N PRO A 279 -1.27 -28.08 45.58
CA PRO A 279 0.18 -28.20 45.81
C PRO A 279 1.00 -28.66 44.56
N ASP A 280 2.31 -28.52 44.74
CA ASP A 280 3.44 -29.13 44.04
C ASP A 280 3.26 -30.62 43.68
N GLY A 281 3.60 -30.99 42.45
CA GLY A 281 3.39 -32.33 41.90
C GLY A 281 3.95 -32.50 40.49
N GLY A 282 5.24 -32.21 40.30
CA GLY A 282 5.94 -32.51 39.05
C GLY A 282 6.14 -34.02 38.83
N PRO A 283 5.92 -34.57 37.61
CA PRO A 283 6.33 -35.92 37.27
C PRO A 283 7.85 -36.00 36.99
N PRO A 284 8.52 -37.15 37.28
CA PRO A 284 9.95 -37.29 37.10
C PRO A 284 10.37 -37.34 35.62
N PRO A 285 11.60 -36.91 35.27
CA PRO A 285 12.05 -36.87 33.88
C PRO A 285 12.31 -38.26 33.33
N ARG A 286 11.81 -38.50 32.11
CA ARG A 286 12.18 -39.67 31.31
C ARG A 286 13.58 -39.46 30.73
N SER A 287 14.44 -40.44 30.98
CA SER A 287 15.73 -40.65 30.30
C SER A 287 15.55 -40.64 28.77
N ALA A 288 16.23 -39.73 28.09
CA ALA A 288 16.40 -39.73 26.64
C ALA A 288 17.86 -40.07 26.31
N ALA A 289 18.02 -41.01 25.37
CA ALA A 289 19.27 -41.44 24.79
C ALA A 289 19.93 -40.29 23.96
N PRO A 290 21.25 -40.35 23.70
CA PRO A 290 22.01 -39.24 23.13
C PRO A 290 21.91 -39.21 21.60
N GLY A 291 21.67 -38.02 21.06
CA GLY A 291 21.80 -37.72 19.63
C GLY A 291 20.56 -37.07 19.04
N ASP A 292 20.41 -35.76 19.26
CA ASP A 292 19.92 -34.80 18.25
C ASP A 292 19.98 -33.39 18.87
N ASP A 293 20.93 -32.59 18.39
CA ASP A 293 21.08 -31.19 18.77
C ASP A 293 19.91 -30.39 18.19
N ALA A 294 18.84 -30.24 18.98
CA ALA A 294 17.80 -29.27 18.71
C ALA A 294 18.36 -27.87 18.96
N GLU A 295 18.71 -27.18 17.87
CA GLU A 295 19.05 -25.76 17.85
C GLU A 295 17.92 -24.97 18.53
N ALA A 296 18.17 -24.58 19.78
CA ALA A 296 17.22 -23.87 20.61
C ALA A 296 17.09 -22.44 20.06
N TRP A 297 16.00 -22.19 19.33
CA TRP A 297 15.62 -20.87 18.87
C TRP A 297 15.43 -19.94 20.07
N HIS A 298 16.43 -19.08 20.32
CA HIS A 298 16.34 -18.02 21.30
C HIS A 298 15.23 -17.07 20.89
N LEU A 299 14.09 -17.14 21.58
CA LEU A 299 13.05 -16.11 21.45
C LEU A 299 13.61 -14.79 22.00
N PRO A 300 13.44 -13.66 21.29
CA PRO A 300 13.88 -12.37 21.79
C PRO A 300 13.11 -12.00 23.07
N PRO A 301 13.73 -11.21 23.96
CA PRO A 301 13.08 -10.78 25.19
C PRO A 301 11.76 -10.03 24.91
N PRO A 302 10.74 -10.19 25.77
CA PRO A 302 9.44 -9.54 25.58
C PRO A 302 9.58 -8.01 25.54
N GLY A 303 9.05 -7.38 24.49
CA GLY A 303 9.11 -5.92 24.27
C GLY A 303 9.64 -5.49 22.90
N ILE A 304 10.17 -6.42 22.09
CA ILE A 304 10.59 -6.17 20.71
C ILE A 304 9.65 -6.96 19.79
N HIS A 305 8.66 -6.28 19.20
CA HIS A 305 7.84 -6.88 18.15
C HIS A 305 8.67 -6.92 16.86
N VAL A 306 9.13 -8.09 16.48
CA VAL A 306 9.70 -8.33 15.14
C VAL A 306 8.53 -8.35 14.17
N THR A 307 8.46 -7.38 13.26
CA THR A 307 7.39 -7.32 12.26
C THR A 307 7.52 -8.49 11.26
N GLY A 308 6.43 -8.92 10.65
CA GLY A 308 6.44 -10.02 9.66
C GLY A 308 7.44 -9.82 8.51
N THR A 309 7.73 -8.56 8.18
CA THR A 309 8.73 -8.16 7.16
C THR A 309 10.17 -8.41 7.62
N GLN A 310 10.47 -8.23 8.91
CA GLN A 310 11.79 -8.52 9.48
C GLN A 310 12.04 -10.03 9.58
N LEU A 311 11.01 -10.81 9.94
CA LEU A 311 11.03 -12.28 9.89
C LEU A 311 11.28 -12.79 8.47
N ARG A 312 10.62 -12.19 7.46
CA ARG A 312 10.79 -12.57 6.05
C ARG A 312 12.21 -12.30 5.55
N ARG A 313 12.88 -11.24 6.03
CA ARG A 313 14.29 -10.94 5.70
C ARG A 313 15.29 -11.85 6.41
N GLN A 314 14.98 -12.33 7.62
CA GLN A 314 15.84 -13.29 8.32
C GLN A 314 15.73 -14.71 7.76
N LEU A 315 14.53 -15.13 7.35
CA LEU A 315 14.28 -16.50 6.87
C LEU A 315 14.56 -16.68 5.37
N VAL A 316 14.51 -15.61 4.58
CA VAL A 316 14.77 -15.64 3.14
C VAL A 316 16.15 -15.05 2.86
N THR A 317 17.20 -15.86 3.05
CA THR A 317 18.56 -15.53 2.63
C THR A 317 18.78 -15.93 1.18
N ARG A 318 19.78 -15.35 0.51
CA ARG A 318 20.18 -15.80 -0.83
C ARG A 318 20.57 -17.29 -0.85
N GLU A 319 21.05 -17.79 0.29
CA GLU A 319 21.40 -19.20 0.49
C GLU A 319 20.16 -20.10 0.61
N SER A 320 19.08 -19.64 1.27
CA SER A 320 17.83 -20.42 1.35
C SER A 320 17.09 -20.48 0.01
N ILE A 321 17.18 -19.43 -0.82
CA ILE A 321 16.70 -19.44 -2.21
C ILE A 321 17.52 -20.42 -3.06
N ALA A 322 18.85 -20.40 -2.96
CA ALA A 322 19.72 -21.30 -3.72
C ALA A 322 19.59 -22.78 -3.29
N ALA A 323 19.25 -23.04 -2.02
CA ALA A 323 18.95 -24.39 -1.53
C ALA A 323 17.65 -24.95 -2.14
N LEU A 324 16.60 -24.12 -2.22
CA LEU A 324 15.31 -24.51 -2.84
C LEU A 324 15.43 -24.71 -4.36
N GLU A 325 16.28 -23.93 -5.04
CA GLU A 325 16.54 -24.12 -6.47
C GLU A 325 17.32 -25.42 -6.77
N ASN A 326 18.15 -25.89 -5.83
CA ASN A 326 18.87 -27.17 -5.96
C ASN A 326 18.03 -28.40 -5.57
N GLU A 327 16.95 -28.22 -4.79
CA GLU A 327 16.03 -29.30 -4.40
C GLU A 327 14.79 -29.43 -5.31
N ALA A 328 14.68 -28.62 -6.37
CA ALA A 328 13.55 -28.64 -7.28
C ALA A 328 13.39 -30.04 -7.92
N ALA A 329 12.42 -30.80 -7.42
CA ALA A 329 12.01 -32.07 -7.99
C ALA A 329 11.64 -31.89 -9.48
N PRO A 330 11.95 -32.88 -10.34
CA PRO A 330 11.72 -32.76 -11.77
C PRO A 330 10.26 -32.43 -12.05
N SER A 331 10.03 -31.40 -12.86
CA SER A 331 8.70 -30.94 -13.23
C SER A 331 7.86 -32.08 -13.82
N LEU A 332 6.53 -32.01 -13.68
CA LEU A 332 5.59 -32.98 -14.26
C LEU A 332 5.83 -33.20 -15.77
N LEU A 333 6.25 -32.14 -16.48
CA LEU A 333 6.64 -32.20 -17.89
C LEU A 333 7.94 -32.99 -18.12
N GLN A 334 8.96 -32.80 -17.28
CA GLN A 334 10.18 -33.63 -17.31
C GLN A 334 9.89 -35.09 -16.96
N THR A 335 8.96 -35.34 -16.03
CA THR A 335 8.56 -36.70 -15.63
C THR A 335 7.78 -37.41 -16.74
N LEU A 336 6.92 -36.69 -17.47
CA LEU A 336 6.22 -37.19 -18.66
C LEU A 336 7.16 -37.40 -19.84
N ALA A 337 8.08 -36.47 -20.11
CA ALA A 337 9.08 -36.61 -21.16
C ALA A 337 10.01 -37.81 -20.92
N ASN A 338 10.48 -38.00 -19.68
CA ASN A 338 11.33 -39.13 -19.31
C ASN A 338 10.58 -40.47 -19.41
N ARG A 339 9.28 -40.52 -19.11
CA ARG A 339 8.43 -41.72 -19.29
C ARG A 339 8.15 -42.04 -20.77
N LEU A 340 8.05 -41.03 -21.62
CA LEU A 340 7.79 -41.22 -23.06
C LEU A 340 9.05 -41.58 -23.85
N LEU A 341 10.23 -41.18 -23.38
CA LEU A 341 11.52 -41.46 -24.04
C LEU A 341 12.17 -42.79 -23.60
N THR A 342 11.79 -43.38 -22.46
CA THR A 342 12.38 -44.64 -21.98
C THR A 342 12.14 -45.88 -22.86
N PRO A 343 11.07 -46.01 -23.68
CA PRO A 343 10.90 -47.20 -24.52
C PRO A 343 11.83 -47.25 -25.74
N PHE A 344 12.43 -46.11 -26.16
CA PHE A 344 13.16 -46.02 -27.43
C PHE A 344 14.66 -46.31 -27.35
N LEU A 345 15.23 -46.50 -26.15
CA LEU A 345 16.66 -46.78 -25.95
C LEU A 345 16.98 -48.21 -25.47
N ARG A 346 16.00 -49.13 -25.48
CA ARG A 346 16.20 -50.56 -25.09
C ARG A 346 16.14 -51.57 -26.23
N LYS A 347 16.32 -51.13 -27.49
CA LYS A 347 16.61 -52.03 -28.62
C LYS A 347 17.84 -51.56 -29.39
N LYS A 348 19.01 -51.98 -28.90
CA LYS A 348 20.13 -52.43 -29.72
C LYS A 348 20.92 -53.46 -28.92
#